data_AF-A0A545SYT2-F1
#
_entry.id   AF-A0A545SYT2-F1
#
_cell.length_a   1.000
_cell.length_b   1.000
_cell.length_c   1.000
_cell.angle_alpha   90.00
_cell.angle_beta   90.00
_cell.angle_gamma   90.00
#
_symmetry.space_group_name_H-M   'P 1'
#
loop_
_entity.id
_entity.type
_entity.pdbx_description
1 polymer ?
#
loop_
_entity_poly.entity_id
_entity_poly.type
_entity_poly.pdbx_seq_one_letter_code
_entity_poly.pdbx_strand_id
1 'polypeptide(L)'
;MKLTKKLPIVFTFLLTAAGAADVFASSCAKQRMPDAPAIPPGEAATVREMYEAQNHVKAYIKSVEKHLNCVASSSLYNERLEQVQNVAAAYNQAVRVFKAKHASL
;
A
#
# COMPACT_ATOMS: atom_id res chain seq x y z
N MET A 1 -13.13 -71.35 10.07
CA MET A 1 -13.92 -70.49 9.18
C MET A 1 -15.13 -69.96 9.94
N LYS A 2 -15.13 -68.68 10.34
CA LYS A 2 -16.31 -67.85 10.64
C LYS A 2 -15.85 -66.39 10.78
N LEU A 3 -16.52 -65.54 10.01
CA LEU A 3 -16.16 -64.19 9.58
C LEU A 3 -16.06 -63.17 10.72
N THR A 4 -14.96 -62.40 10.76
CA THR A 4 -14.92 -61.08 11.38
C THR A 4 -15.26 -60.02 10.33
N LYS A 5 -16.45 -59.41 10.48
CA LYS A 5 -16.97 -58.34 9.63
C LYS A 5 -17.03 -57.06 10.46
N LYS A 6 -16.09 -56.12 10.27
CA LYS A 6 -16.21 -54.68 10.61
C LYS A 6 -15.28 -53.90 9.66
N LEU A 7 -15.80 -53.54 8.48
CA LEU A 7 -16.24 -52.20 8.08
C LEU A 7 -15.05 -51.25 7.78
N PRO A 8 -14.77 -50.92 6.51
CA PRO A 8 -13.68 -49.99 6.18
C PRO A 8 -14.10 -48.56 6.53
N ILE A 9 -13.28 -47.90 7.36
CA ILE A 9 -13.37 -46.47 7.62
C ILE A 9 -12.91 -45.77 6.33
N VAL A 10 -13.86 -45.45 5.46
CA VAL A 10 -13.64 -44.52 4.35
C VAL A 10 -13.66 -43.12 4.94
N PHE A 11 -12.48 -42.55 5.16
CA PHE A 11 -12.33 -41.17 5.61
C PHE A 11 -12.50 -40.24 4.39
N THR A 12 -13.76 -39.97 4.03
CA THR A 12 -14.09 -38.96 3.02
C THR A 12 -13.82 -37.58 3.61
N PHE A 13 -12.65 -37.02 3.29
CA PHE A 13 -12.32 -35.62 3.56
C PHE A 13 -13.13 -34.76 2.59
N LEU A 14 -14.28 -34.26 3.04
CA LEU A 14 -15.03 -33.23 2.32
C LEU A 14 -14.22 -31.94 2.39
N LEU A 15 -13.46 -31.66 1.33
CA LEU A 15 -12.79 -30.39 1.14
C LEU A 15 -13.85 -29.34 0.74
N THR A 16 -14.56 -28.79 1.73
CA THR A 16 -15.36 -27.58 1.54
C THR A 16 -14.41 -26.42 1.33
N ALA A 17 -14.10 -26.12 0.07
CA ALA A 17 -13.53 -24.85 -0.33
C ALA A 17 -14.58 -23.77 -0.06
N ALA A 18 -14.60 -23.25 1.16
CA ALA A 18 -15.19 -21.94 1.44
C ALA A 18 -14.28 -20.92 0.74
N GLY A 19 -14.59 -20.65 -0.53
CA GLY A 19 -14.08 -19.48 -1.22
C GLY A 19 -14.57 -18.26 -0.47
N ALA A 20 -13.71 -17.70 0.38
CA ALA A 20 -13.84 -16.34 0.85
C ALA A 20 -13.56 -15.43 -0.36
N ALA A 21 -14.52 -15.35 -1.28
CA ALA A 21 -14.55 -14.29 -2.26
C ALA A 21 -14.89 -13.00 -1.51
N ASP A 22 -13.95 -12.07 -1.57
CA ASP A 22 -13.86 -10.83 -0.84
C ASP A 22 -15.18 -10.05 -0.71
N VAL A 23 -15.60 -9.84 0.55
CA VAL A 23 -16.64 -8.87 0.94
C VAL A 23 -16.05 -7.44 0.88
N PHE A 24 -15.45 -7.06 -0.24
CA PHE A 24 -14.96 -5.68 -0.48
C PHE A 24 -15.56 -5.07 -1.75
N ALA A 25 -16.82 -5.37 -2.05
CA ALA A 25 -17.62 -4.50 -2.88
C ALA A 25 -18.22 -3.38 -1.99
N SER A 26 -17.86 -2.12 -2.26
CA SER A 26 -18.45 -0.86 -1.75
C SER A 26 -17.85 -0.16 -0.51
N SER A 27 -16.60 0.33 -0.57
CA SER A 27 -16.19 1.39 0.37
C SER A 27 -15.17 2.44 -0.11
N CYS A 28 -14.70 2.44 -1.36
CA CYS A 28 -13.53 3.24 -1.72
C CYS A 28 -13.68 4.77 -1.55
N ALA A 29 -14.90 5.30 -1.63
CA ALA A 29 -15.18 6.69 -1.26
C ALA A 29 -15.21 6.94 0.27
N LYS A 30 -15.52 5.92 1.07
CA LYS A 30 -15.50 5.95 2.55
C LYS A 30 -14.13 5.57 3.13
N GLN A 31 -13.27 4.96 2.34
CA GLN A 31 -11.96 4.49 2.77
C GLN A 31 -11.04 5.69 2.95
N ARG A 32 -10.66 5.96 4.20
CA ARG A 32 -9.77 7.07 4.56
C ARG A 32 -8.48 7.00 3.75
N MET A 33 -8.08 8.11 3.15
CA MET A 33 -6.79 8.23 2.48
C MET A 33 -5.67 8.12 3.53
N PRO A 34 -4.55 7.43 3.24
CA PRO A 34 -3.36 7.49 4.10
C PRO A 34 -2.95 8.96 4.32
N ASP A 35 -2.41 9.26 5.50
CA ASP A 35 -1.85 10.57 5.77
C ASP A 35 -0.53 10.71 4.97
N ALA A 36 -0.26 11.93 4.48
CA ALA A 36 0.97 12.20 3.76
C ALA A 36 2.19 12.00 4.68
N PRO A 37 3.29 11.38 4.18
CA PRO A 37 4.46 11.14 5.01
C PRO A 37 5.21 12.45 5.29
N ALA A 38 5.88 12.50 6.44
CA ALA A 38 6.83 13.57 6.72
C ALA A 38 8.02 13.50 5.75
N ILE A 39 8.34 14.63 5.13
CA ILE A 39 9.53 14.80 4.28
C ILE A 39 10.47 15.75 5.02
N PRO A 40 11.67 15.28 5.43
CA PRO A 40 12.61 16.14 6.15
C PRO A 40 13.19 17.22 5.22
N PRO A 41 13.60 18.38 5.77
CA PRO A 41 14.28 19.42 5.01
C PRO A 41 15.63 18.91 4.48
N GLY A 42 15.84 19.00 3.16
CA GLY A 42 17.02 18.42 2.50
C GLY A 42 18.36 18.97 2.98
N GLU A 43 18.38 20.21 3.47
CA GLU A 43 19.56 20.92 3.97
C GLU A 43 20.01 20.43 5.35
N ALA A 44 19.11 19.85 6.17
CA ALA A 44 19.43 19.39 7.52
C ALA A 44 19.33 17.86 7.66
N ALA A 45 18.67 17.18 6.72
CA ALA A 45 18.50 15.74 6.74
C ALA A 45 19.83 14.98 6.65
N THR A 46 19.85 13.81 7.27
CA THR A 46 20.87 12.76 7.11
C THR A 46 20.51 11.83 5.95
N VAL A 47 21.50 11.05 5.47
CA VAL A 47 21.27 10.00 4.45
C VAL A 47 20.18 9.02 4.91
N ARG A 48 20.19 8.64 6.19
CA ARG A 48 19.21 7.72 6.77
C ARG A 48 17.80 8.31 6.72
N GLU A 49 17.62 9.56 7.15
CA GLU A 49 16.31 10.23 7.14
C GLU A 49 15.75 10.38 5.71
N MET A 50 16.60 10.74 4.73
CA MET A 50 16.17 10.80 3.34
C MET A 50 15.80 9.42 2.76
N TYR A 51 16.50 8.35 3.16
CA TYR A 51 16.17 6.98 2.76
C TYR A 51 14.85 6.50 3.39
N GLU A 52 14.62 6.80 4.67
CA GLU A 52 13.34 6.51 5.33
C GLU A 52 12.19 7.27 4.69
N ALA A 53 12.38 8.57 4.41
CA ALA A 53 11.42 9.39 3.69
C ALA A 53 11.10 8.81 2.30
N GLN A 54 12.10 8.30 1.56
CA GLN A 54 11.88 7.62 0.28
C GLN A 54 10.92 6.43 0.42
N ASN A 55 11.13 5.59 1.43
CA ASN A 55 10.32 4.40 1.64
C ASN A 55 8.90 4.76 2.04
N HIS A 56 8.73 5.79 2.87
CA HIS A 56 7.41 6.29 3.26
C HIS A 56 6.67 6.91 2.07
N VAL A 57 7.34 7.69 1.23
CA VAL A 57 6.75 8.24 -0.01
C VAL A 57 6.34 7.13 -0.97
N LYS A 58 7.17 6.11 -1.18
CA LYS A 58 6.81 4.93 -2.00
C LYS A 58 5.58 4.19 -1.44
N ALA A 59 5.53 3.98 -0.12
CA ALA A 59 4.41 3.32 0.53
C ALA A 59 3.11 4.14 0.39
N TYR A 60 3.20 5.46 0.57
CA TYR A 60 2.08 6.39 0.40
C TYR A 60 1.55 6.35 -1.04
N ILE A 61 2.41 6.47 -2.05
CA ILE A 61 2.02 6.41 -3.47
C ILE A 61 1.29 5.10 -3.76
N LYS A 62 1.86 3.96 -3.37
CA LYS A 62 1.25 2.64 -3.58
C LYS A 62 -0.13 2.52 -2.93
N SER A 63 -0.29 3.11 -1.73
CA SER A 63 -1.57 3.12 -1.04
C SER A 63 -2.59 3.99 -1.78
N VAL A 64 -2.20 5.18 -2.27
CA VAL A 64 -3.11 6.05 -3.03
C VAL A 64 -3.45 5.46 -4.39
N GLU A 65 -2.53 4.82 -5.10
CA GLU A 65 -2.79 4.10 -6.36
C GLU A 65 -3.91 3.06 -6.19
N LYS A 66 -3.88 2.32 -5.07
CA LYS A 66 -4.95 1.37 -4.73
C LYS A 66 -6.30 2.05 -4.56
N HIS A 67 -6.33 3.25 -3.96
CA HIS A 67 -7.56 4.05 -3.84
C HIS A 67 -8.02 4.58 -5.21
N LEU A 68 -7.12 5.13 -6.01
CA LEU A 68 -7.42 5.67 -7.34
C LEU A 68 -8.03 4.61 -8.27
N ASN A 69 -7.53 3.38 -8.23
CA ASN A 69 -8.07 2.25 -8.99
C ASN A 69 -9.48 1.83 -8.57
N CYS A 70 -9.98 2.34 -7.44
CA CYS A 70 -11.28 1.97 -6.90
C CYS A 70 -12.30 3.12 -6.90
N VAL A 71 -11.88 4.37 -7.09
CA VAL A 71 -12.76 5.53 -7.10
C VAL A 71 -13.33 5.76 -8.50
N ALA A 72 -14.66 5.83 -8.64
CA ALA A 72 -15.34 6.10 -9.91
C ALA A 72 -15.50 7.60 -10.23
N SER A 73 -15.39 8.48 -9.22
CA SER A 73 -15.54 9.93 -9.39
C SER A 73 -14.25 10.55 -9.92
N SER A 74 -14.34 11.23 -11.06
CA SER A 74 -13.21 11.96 -11.66
C SER A 74 -12.71 13.11 -10.78
N SER A 75 -13.61 13.80 -10.08
CA SER A 75 -13.24 14.88 -9.16
C SER A 75 -12.41 14.36 -7.98
N LEU A 76 -12.87 13.28 -7.34
CA LEU A 76 -12.13 12.65 -6.25
C LEU A 76 -10.82 12.04 -6.76
N TYR A 77 -10.82 11.44 -7.95
CA TYR A 77 -9.60 10.92 -8.56
C TYR A 77 -8.55 12.04 -8.74
N ASN A 78 -8.96 13.18 -9.31
CA ASN A 78 -8.05 14.31 -9.56
C ASN A 78 -7.52 14.91 -8.26
N GLU A 79 -8.36 15.11 -7.24
CA GLU A 79 -7.93 15.62 -5.93
C GLU A 79 -6.85 14.71 -5.30
N ARG A 80 -7.08 13.39 -5.34
CA ARG A 80 -6.16 12.40 -4.77
C ARG A 80 -4.87 12.29 -5.57
N LEU A 81 -4.96 12.41 -6.89
CA LEU A 81 -3.80 12.47 -7.77
C LEU A 81 -2.96 13.71 -7.50
N GLU A 82 -3.58 14.88 -7.34
CA GLU A 82 -2.89 16.13 -7.00
C GLU A 82 -2.15 16.03 -5.65
N GLN A 83 -2.79 15.43 -4.64
CA GLN A 83 -2.15 15.17 -3.35
C GLN A 83 -0.89 14.31 -3.48
N VAL A 84 -0.92 13.26 -4.31
CA VAL A 84 0.26 12.43 -4.58
C VAL A 84 1.35 13.20 -5.32
N GLN A 85 0.98 13.97 -6.33
CA GLN A 85 1.93 14.78 -7.09
C GLN A 85 2.63 15.80 -6.21
N ASN A 86 1.90 16.45 -5.29
CA ASN A 86 2.46 17.42 -4.34
C ASN A 86 3.46 16.77 -3.38
N VAL A 87 3.16 15.58 -2.84
CA VAL A 87 4.10 14.82 -1.98
C VAL A 87 5.36 14.43 -2.77
N ALA A 88 5.19 13.93 -4.00
CA ALA A 88 6.32 13.55 -4.85
C ALA A 88 7.20 14.76 -5.21
N ALA A 89 6.58 15.91 -5.54
CA ALA A 89 7.29 17.15 -5.83
C ALA A 89 8.09 17.65 -4.61
N ALA A 90 7.48 17.64 -3.43
CA ALA A 90 8.16 18.01 -2.19
C ALA A 90 9.36 17.11 -1.89
N TYR A 91 9.21 15.78 -2.05
CA TYR A 91 10.31 14.83 -1.84
C TYR A 91 11.43 15.05 -2.86
N ASN A 92 11.08 15.23 -4.15
CA ASN A 92 12.07 15.51 -5.19
C ASN A 92 12.84 16.81 -4.93
N GLN A 93 12.15 17.85 -4.43
CA GLN A 93 12.80 19.09 -4.04
C GLN A 93 13.77 18.88 -2.87
N ALA A 94 13.35 18.17 -1.82
CA ALA A 94 14.22 17.83 -0.69
C ALA A 94 15.46 17.03 -1.14
N VAL A 95 15.29 16.05 -2.04
CA VAL A 95 16.40 15.28 -2.61
C VAL A 95 17.37 16.17 -3.39
N ARG A 96 16.87 17.14 -4.17
CA ARG A 96 17.74 18.09 -4.90
C ARG A 96 18.59 18.92 -3.94
N VAL A 97 17.97 19.48 -2.90
CA VAL A 97 18.66 20.29 -1.89
C VAL A 97 19.69 19.45 -1.14
N PHE A 98 19.30 18.25 -0.70
CA PHE A 98 20.19 17.30 -0.03
C PHE A 98 21.41 16.98 -0.91
N LYS A 99 21.19 16.60 -2.17
CA LYS A 99 22.28 16.30 -3.11
C LYS A 99 23.18 17.50 -3.34
N ALA A 100 22.64 18.71 -3.47
CA ALA A 100 23.43 19.92 -3.67
C ALA A 100 24.39 20.18 -2.49
N LYS A 101 23.89 20.05 -1.25
CA LYS A 101 24.72 20.16 -0.03
C LYS A 101 25.82 19.10 0.01
N HIS A 102 25.48 17.86 -0.32
CA HIS A 102 26.43 16.74 -0.25
C HIS A 102 27.42 16.68 -1.41
N ALA A 103 27.13 17.33 -2.54
CA ALA A 103 28.05 17.48 -3.65
C ALA A 103 29.06 18.61 -3.44
N SER A 104 28.80 19.54 -2.51
CA SER A 104 29.70 20.64 -2.15
C SER A 104 30.53 20.39 -0.89
N LEU A 105 30.48 19.17 -0.34
CA LEU A 105 31.32 18.69 0.75
C LEU A 105 32.40 17.75 0.18
#